data_AF-A0A5B9EPT8-F1
#
_entry.id   AF-A0A5B9EPT8-F1
#
_cell.length_a   1.000
_cell.length_b   1.000
_cell.length_c   1.000
_cell.angle_alpha   90.00
_cell.angle_beta   90.00
_cell.angle_gamma   90.00
#
_symmetry.space_group_name_H-M   'P 1'
#
loop_
_entity.id
_entity.type
_entity.pdbx_description
1 polymer ?
#
loop_
_entity_poly.entity_id
_entity_poly.type
_entity_poly.pdbx_seq_one_letter_code
_entity_poly.pdbx_strand_id
1 'polypeptide(L)' 'MAKLTRRGFLTATGAAVALRAVPTLATRRGGRRILTLVYDKQLGMMRAVERLMP' A
#
# COMPACT_ATOMS: atom_id res chain seq x y z
N MET A 1 -10.99 -24.81 -28.88
CA MET A 1 -10.51 -23.45 -28.53
C MET A 1 -11.58 -22.74 -27.72
N ALA A 2 -11.25 -22.22 -26.54
CA ALA A 2 -12.21 -21.44 -25.76
C ALA A 2 -12.63 -20.20 -26.55
N LYS A 3 -13.91 -20.11 -26.94
CA LYS A 3 -14.44 -19.02 -27.76
C LYS A 3 -14.69 -17.81 -26.85
N LEU A 4 -13.65 -17.03 -26.62
CA LEU A 4 -13.73 -15.82 -25.80
C LEU A 4 -14.50 -14.75 -26.58
N THR A 5 -15.70 -14.41 -26.09
CA THR A 5 -16.47 -13.30 -26.65
C THR A 5 -15.71 -12.00 -26.38
N ARG A 6 -15.86 -11.00 -27.25
CA ARG A 6 -15.19 -9.69 -27.11
C ARG A 6 -15.39 -9.09 -25.71
N ARG A 7 -16.58 -9.26 -25.16
CA ARG A 7 -16.92 -8.86 -23.78
C ARG A 7 -16.17 -9.68 -22.73
N GLY A 8 -16.14 -11.01 -22.87
CA GLY A 8 -15.41 -11.88 -21.95
C GLY A 8 -13.91 -11.59 -21.92
N PHE A 9 -13.32 -11.19 -23.04
CA PHE A 9 -11.91 -10.80 -23.09
C PHE A 9 -11.65 -9.49 -22.35
N LEU A 10 -12.52 -8.49 -22.54
CA LEU A 10 -12.42 -7.20 -21.85
C LEU A 10 -12.63 -7.33 -20.35
N THR A 11 -13.59 -8.16 -19.91
CA THR A 11 -13.81 -8.40 -18.48
C THR A 11 -12.66 -9.18 -17.85
N ALA A 12 -12.13 -10.19 -18.53
CA ALA A 12 -11.01 -10.99 -18.02
C ALA A 12 -9.72 -10.16 -17.89
N THR A 13 -9.39 -9.36 -18.90
CA THR A 13 -8.22 -8.48 -18.87
C THR A 13 -8.36 -7.36 -17.86
N GLY A 14 -9.55 -6.73 -17.77
CA GLY A 14 -9.84 -5.72 -16.76
C GLY A 14 -9.73 -6.27 -15.33
N ALA A 15 -10.27 -7.45 -15.07
CA ALA A 15 -10.17 -8.12 -13.76
C ALA A 15 -8.72 -8.45 -13.41
N ALA A 16 -7.92 -8.95 -14.36
CA ALA A 16 -6.51 -9.24 -14.13
C ALA A 16 -5.70 -7.98 -13.77
N VAL A 17 -5.98 -6.85 -14.45
CA VAL A 17 -5.33 -5.57 -14.14
C VAL A 17 -5.77 -5.04 -12.78
N ALA A 18 -7.06 -5.12 -12.45
CA ALA A 18 -7.58 -4.68 -11.15
C ALA A 18 -6.96 -5.48 -9.99
N LEU A 19 -6.90 -6.82 -10.11
CA LEU A 19 -6.29 -7.69 -9.10
C LEU A 19 -4.80 -7.39 -8.89
N ARG A 20 -4.08 -6.92 -9.92
CA ARG A 20 -2.69 -6.51 -9.80
C ARG A 20 -2.51 -5.10 -9.22
N ALA A 21 -3.40 -4.17 -9.57
CA ALA A 21 -3.28 -2.77 -9.17
C ALA A 21 -3.79 -2.49 -7.75
N VAL A 22 -4.87 -3.17 -7.32
CA VAL A 22 -5.48 -2.97 -6.00
C VAL A 22 -4.49 -3.19 -4.85
N PRO A 23 -3.67 -4.27 -4.81
CA PRO A 23 -2.67 -4.45 -3.76
C PRO A 23 -1.64 -3.33 -3.74
N THR A 24 -1.20 -2.85 -4.91
CA THR A 24 -0.20 -1.77 -4.99
C THR A 24 -0.72 -0.43 -4.48
N LEU A 25 -2.02 -0.19 -4.63
CA LEU A 25 -2.67 1.01 -4.10
C LEU A 25 -3.00 0.87 -2.60
N ALA A 26 -3.48 -0.30 -2.18
CA ALA A 26 -3.83 -0.58 -0.78
C ALA A 26 -2.59 -0.67 0.14
N THR A 27 -1.46 -1.12 -0.38
CA THR A 27 -0.19 -1.21 0.39
C THR A 27 0.54 0.12 0.48
N ARG A 28 0.24 1.08 -0.40
CA ARG A 28 0.67 2.47 -0.26
C ARG A 28 -0.14 3.14 0.85
N ARG A 29 0.19 2.84 2.10
CA ARG A 29 -0.28 3.64 3.24
C ARG A 29 0.23 5.06 3.03
N GLY A 30 -0.68 6.00 2.73
CA GLY A 30 -0.35 7.40 2.50
C GLY A 30 0.44 8.00 3.67
N GLY A 31 1.42 8.84 3.34
CA GLY A 31 2.29 9.52 4.29
C GLY A 31 3.71 8.93 4.37
N ARG A 32 4.72 9.79 4.31
CA ARG A 32 6.12 9.39 4.53
C ARG A 32 6.28 9.05 6.01
N ARG A 33 6.45 7.78 6.31
CA ARG A 33 6.65 7.31 7.69
C ARG A 33 8.14 7.32 8.01
N ILE A 34 8.54 8.17 8.94
CA ILE A 34 9.93 8.28 9.37
C ILE A 34 10.01 7.83 10.82
N LEU A 35 10.81 6.78 11.07
CA LEU A 35 11.20 6.41 12.42
C LEU A 35 12.16 7.48 12.94
N THR A 36 11.66 8.34 13.80
CA THR A 36 12.46 9.37 14.45
C THR A 36 12.83 8.86 15.84
N LEU A 37 14.13 8.82 16.12
CA LEU A 37 14.61 8.59 17.48
C LEU A 37 14.44 9.89 18.27
N VAL A 38 13.67 9.83 19.35
CA VAL A 38 13.40 10.95 20.25
C VAL A 38 13.77 10.55 21.66
N TYR A 39 14.44 11.43 22.40
CA TYR A 39 14.75 11.20 23.80
C TYR A 39 13.49 11.40 24.66
N ASP A 40 13.04 10.35 25.34
CA ASP A 40 11.91 10.38 26.25
C ASP A 40 12.40 10.68 27.67
N LYS A 41 12.14 11.89 28.15
CA LYS A 41 12.59 12.36 29.47
C LYS A 41 11.91 11.66 30.64
N GLN A 42 10.70 11.11 30.43
CA GLN A 42 9.97 10.41 31.49
C GLN A 42 10.53 9.00 31.69
N LEU A 43 10.91 8.36 30.59
CA LEU A 43 11.51 7.01 30.60
C LEU A 43 13.05 7.03 30.69
N GLY A 44 13.69 8.19 30.53
CA GLY A 44 15.15 8.35 30.56
C GLY A 44 15.89 7.68 29.40
N MET A 45 15.20 7.34 28.30
CA MET A 45 15.75 6.55 27.20
C MET A 45 15.35 7.07 25.81
N MET A 46 16.08 6.66 24.77
CA MET A 46 15.72 6.93 23.37
C MET A 46 14.54 6.05 22.92
N ARG A 47 13.53 6.65 22.30
CA ARG A 47 12.37 5.96 21.73
C ARG A 47 12.33 6.15 20.22
N ALA A 48 12.14 5.05 19.49
CA ALA A 48 11.83 5.08 18.07
C ALA A 48 10.33 5.34 17.91
N VAL A 49 9.97 6.54 17.47
CA VAL A 49 8.57 6.93 17.23
C VAL A 49 8.32 7.04 15.74
N GLU A 50 7.27 6.37 15.27
CA GLU A 50 6.81 6.48 13.89
C GLU A 50 6.05 7.81 13.73
N ARG A 51 6.57 8.72 12.91
CA ARG A 51 5.90 9.98 12.57
C ARG A 51 5.29 9.89 11.18
N LEU A 52 4.00 10.19 11.08
CA LEU A 52 3.30 10.38 9.81
C LEU A 52 3.53 11.81 9.34
N MET A 53 4.27 12.00 8.23
CA MET A 53 4.43 13.30 7.59
C MET A 53 3.37 13.48 6.49
N PRO A 54 2.71 14.65 6.39
CA PRO A 54 1.74 14.97 5.33
C PRO A 54 2.40 15.07 3.95
#